data_AF-A0AAV2RZI7-F1
#
_entry.id   AF-A0AAV2RZI7-F1
#
_cell.length_a   1.000
_cell.length_b   1.000
_cell.length_c   1.000
_cell.angle_alpha   90.00
_cell.angle_beta   90.00
_cell.angle_gamma   90.00
#
_symmetry.space_group_name_H-M   'P 1'
#
loop_
_entity.id
_entity.type
_entity.pdbx_description
1 polymer ?
#
loop_
_entity_poly.entity_id
_entity_poly.type
_entity_poly.pdbx_seq_one_letter_code
_entity_poly.pdbx_strand_id
1 'polypeptide(L)'
;MGVNIDARENRGRSALHSACFRGNEEIAWLLIKRGGMIDPLDAGDFTPLMAASQEGKVNLVTLLLESGANVSLRDNQGNGSIHYATVNCHDSVIKQLISYGADIKLKNNDGFEPI
;
A
#
# COMPACT_ATOMS: atom_id res chain seq x y z
N MET A 1 17.97 14.15 19.54
CA MET A 1 16.80 14.60 18.76
C MET A 1 16.17 13.39 18.13
N GLY A 2 14.94 13.04 18.50
CA GLY A 2 14.21 11.93 17.87
C GLY A 2 13.59 12.41 16.56
N VAL A 3 13.93 11.76 15.45
CA VAL A 3 13.19 11.95 14.19
C VAL A 3 11.82 11.29 14.39
N ASN A 4 10.74 12.04 14.18
CA ASN A 4 9.42 11.44 14.13
C ASN A 4 9.33 10.58 12.87
N ILE A 5 9.36 9.25 13.04
CA ILE A 5 9.36 8.29 11.95
C ILE A 5 8.05 8.30 11.15
N ASP A 6 6.97 8.75 11.79
CA ASP A 6 5.64 8.90 11.20
C ASP A 6 5.37 10.32 10.73
N ALA A 7 6.41 11.16 10.58
CA ALA A 7 6.26 12.49 10.01
C ALA A 7 5.57 12.42 8.64
N ARG A 8 4.58 13.29 8.45
CA ARG A 8 3.78 13.40 7.24
C ARG A 8 4.04 14.75 6.57
N GLU A 9 4.14 14.76 5.25
CA GLU A 9 4.20 16.00 4.47
C GLU A 9 2.79 16.61 4.28
N ASN A 10 2.70 17.77 3.63
CA ASN A 10 1.46 18.56 3.45
C ASN A 10 0.26 17.79 2.87
N ARG A 11 0.45 16.69 2.15
CA ARG A 11 -0.63 15.79 1.67
C ARG A 11 -0.87 14.56 2.55
N GLY A 12 -0.29 14.50 3.74
CA GLY A 12 -0.41 13.35 4.63
C GLY A 12 0.51 12.17 4.29
N ARG A 13 1.29 12.24 3.19
CA ARG A 13 2.21 11.15 2.83
C ARG A 13 3.31 11.00 3.87
N SER A 14 3.47 9.77 4.35
CA SER A 14 4.56 9.37 5.25
C SER A 14 5.83 8.99 4.47
N ALA A 15 6.93 8.81 5.21
CA ALA A 15 8.15 8.24 4.64
C ALA A 15 7.92 6.84 4.04
N LEU A 16 7.04 6.03 4.64
CA LEU A 16 6.74 4.69 4.15
C LEU A 16 6.00 4.71 2.80
N HIS A 17 5.09 5.65 2.56
CA HIS A 17 4.51 5.88 1.23
C HIS A 17 5.57 6.13 0.18
N SER A 18 6.51 7.03 0.48
CA SER A 18 7.56 7.42 -0.45
C SER A 18 8.52 6.27 -0.75
N ALA A 19 8.87 5.48 0.27
CA ALA A 19 9.69 4.29 0.09
C ALA A 19 8.99 3.25 -0.80
N CYS A 20 7.70 2.99 -0.56
CA CYS A 20 6.92 2.01 -1.32
C CYS A 20 6.74 2.43 -2.78
N PHE A 21 6.37 3.69 -3.01
CA PHE A 21 6.23 4.26 -4.36
C PHE A 21 7.56 4.23 -5.13
N ARG A 22 8.68 4.54 -4.48
CA ARG A 22 10.00 4.54 -5.13
C ARG A 22 10.65 3.16 -5.23
N GLY A 23 10.04 2.12 -4.68
CA GLY A 23 10.64 0.78 -4.65
C GLY A 23 11.83 0.64 -3.69
N ASN A 24 11.96 1.51 -2.69
CA ASN A 24 13.08 1.48 -1.75
C ASN A 24 12.81 0.51 -0.59
N GLU A 25 13.11 -0.77 -0.83
CA GLU A 25 12.96 -1.87 0.12
C GLU A 25 13.72 -1.65 1.44
N GLU A 26 14.96 -1.15 1.37
CA GLU A 26 15.81 -0.94 2.54
C GLU A 26 15.22 0.12 3.48
N ILE A 27 14.76 1.25 2.92
CA ILE A 27 14.11 2.30 3.72
C ILE A 27 12.78 1.79 4.28
N ALA A 28 11.96 1.11 3.48
CA ALA A 28 10.69 0.57 3.95
C ALA A 28 10.89 -0.39 5.14
N TRP A 29 11.83 -1.33 5.01
CA TRP A 29 12.18 -2.27 6.07
C TRP A 29 12.69 -1.56 7.32
N LEU A 30 13.56 -0.55 7.18
CA LEU A 30 14.08 0.22 8.30
C LEU A 30 12.94 0.95 9.05
N LEU A 31 12.01 1.56 8.33
CA LEU A 31 10.87 2.27 8.91
C LEU A 31 9.98 1.31 9.71
N ILE A 32 9.61 0.18 9.11
CA ILE A 32 8.80 -0.86 9.76
C ILE A 32 9.49 -1.39 11.02
N LYS A 33 10.77 -1.75 10.92
CA LYS A 33 11.55 -2.30 12.04
C LYS A 33 11.68 -1.33 13.22
N ARG A 34 11.65 -0.03 12.95
CA ARG A 34 11.71 1.02 13.98
C ARG A 34 10.35 1.34 14.60
N GLY A 35 9.31 0.57 14.26
CA GLY A 35 7.96 0.75 14.78
C GLY A 35 7.16 1.84 14.06
N GLY A 36 7.54 2.18 12.83
CA GLY A 36 6.75 3.08 11.99
C GLY A 36 5.37 2.49 11.68
N MET A 37 4.38 3.37 11.54
CA MET A 37 3.03 2.99 11.17
C MET A 37 3.02 2.25 9.82
N ILE A 38 2.35 1.09 9.75
CA ILE A 38 2.27 0.26 8.54
C ILE A 38 1.22 0.80 7.55
N ASP A 39 0.06 1.22 8.08
CA ASP A 39 -1.06 1.77 7.30
C ASP A 39 -1.31 3.27 7.60
N PRO A 40 -0.30 4.16 7.47
CA PRO A 40 -0.57 5.57 7.50
C PRO A 40 -1.44 5.92 6.28
N LEU A 41 -2.46 6.74 6.50
CA LEU A 41 -3.32 7.26 5.46
C LEU A 41 -2.82 8.64 5.03
N ASP A 42 -2.71 8.87 3.74
CA ASP A 42 -2.56 10.22 3.18
C ASP A 42 -3.91 10.94 3.06
N ALA A 43 -3.94 12.15 2.47
CA ALA A 43 -5.16 12.95 2.35
C ALA A 43 -6.28 12.30 1.49
N GLY A 44 -5.96 11.27 0.72
CA GLY A 44 -6.91 10.49 -0.07
C GLY A 44 -7.22 9.12 0.51
N ASP A 45 -6.86 8.87 1.78
CA ASP A 45 -6.89 7.53 2.40
C ASP A 45 -6.02 6.50 1.67
N PHE A 46 -5.03 6.97 0.91
CA PHE A 46 -4.09 6.10 0.21
C PHE A 46 -3.11 5.48 1.21
N THR A 47 -2.76 4.21 1.01
CA THR A 47 -1.85 3.45 1.90
C THR A 47 -0.51 3.16 1.22
N PRO A 48 0.55 2.84 1.99
CA PRO A 48 1.79 2.34 1.40
C PRO A 48 1.62 1.05 0.61
N LEU A 49 0.68 0.17 1.00
CA LEU A 49 0.37 -1.06 0.26
C LEU A 49 -0.22 -0.75 -1.11
N MET A 50 -1.11 0.25 -1.22
CA MET A 50 -1.61 0.73 -2.52
C MET A 50 -0.48 1.31 -3.36
N ALA A 51 0.44 2.08 -2.76
CA ALA A 51 1.60 2.63 -3.48
C ALA A 51 2.50 1.53 -4.05
N ALA A 52 2.86 0.52 -3.25
CA ALA A 52 3.65 -0.62 -3.70
C ALA A 52 2.91 -1.43 -4.77
N SER A 53 1.58 -1.55 -4.64
CA SER A 53 0.75 -2.31 -5.57
C SER A 53 0.60 -1.62 -6.92
N GLN A 54 0.43 -0.30 -6.92
CA GLN A 54 0.41 0.54 -8.14
C GLN A 54 1.70 0.43 -8.93
N GLU A 55 2.84 0.38 -8.25
CA GLU A 55 4.17 0.36 -8.87
C GLU A 55 4.73 -1.05 -9.08
N GLY A 56 3.94 -2.09 -8.83
CA GLY A 56 4.29 -3.49 -9.10
C GLY A 56 5.40 -4.05 -8.19
N LYS A 57 5.61 -3.47 -7.00
CA LYS A 57 6.72 -3.82 -6.11
C LYS A 57 6.40 -5.04 -5.25
N VAL A 58 6.46 -6.23 -5.84
CA VAL A 58 6.08 -7.52 -5.20
C VAL A 58 6.77 -7.75 -3.84
N ASN A 59 8.06 -7.45 -3.72
CA ASN A 59 8.79 -7.61 -2.45
C ASN A 59 8.26 -6.67 -1.36
N LEU A 60 7.97 -5.42 -1.71
CA LEU A 60 7.40 -4.44 -0.77
C LEU A 60 5.97 -4.79 -0.39
N VAL A 61 5.16 -5.26 -1.33
CA VAL A 61 3.81 -5.78 -1.06
C VAL A 61 3.89 -6.92 -0.05
N THR A 62 4.81 -7.87 -0.27
CA THR A 62 5.02 -9.01 0.64
C THR A 62 5.47 -8.54 2.02
N LEU A 63 6.48 -7.66 2.09
CA LEU A 63 6.99 -7.10 3.34
C LEU A 63 5.87 -6.41 4.15
N LEU A 64 5.04 -5.59 3.50
CA LEU A 64 3.94 -4.88 4.16
C LEU A 64 2.88 -5.85 4.70
N LEU A 65 2.47 -6.82 3.89
CA LEU A 65 1.46 -7.83 4.28
C LEU A 65 1.96 -8.71 5.43
N GLU A 66 3.21 -9.17 5.38
CA GLU A 66 3.85 -9.92 6.48
C GLU A 66 4.00 -9.08 7.75
N SER A 67 4.12 -7.76 7.58
CA SER A 67 4.17 -6.79 8.70
C SER A 67 2.78 -6.38 9.21
N GLY A 68 1.72 -6.98 8.69
CA GLY A 68 0.35 -6.77 9.16
C GLY A 68 -0.41 -5.63 8.48
N ALA A 69 0.01 -5.20 7.29
CA ALA A 69 -0.75 -4.22 6.50
C ALA A 69 -2.16 -4.73 6.20
N ASN A 70 -3.16 -3.88 6.39
CA ASN A 70 -4.54 -4.25 6.16
C ASN A 70 -4.90 -4.19 4.66
N VAL A 71 -4.99 -5.37 4.04
CA VAL A 71 -5.34 -5.53 2.62
C VAL A 71 -6.74 -5.03 2.27
N SER A 72 -7.64 -4.88 3.25
CA SER A 72 -9.02 -4.46 3.03
C SER A 72 -9.22 -2.94 3.00
N LEU A 73 -8.18 -2.15 3.26
CA LEU A 73 -8.26 -0.69 3.24
C LEU A 73 -8.55 -0.17 1.83
N ARG A 74 -9.25 0.96 1.78
CA ARG A 74 -9.72 1.59 0.54
C ARG A 74 -9.42 3.08 0.60
N ASP A 75 -9.06 3.64 -0.55
CA ASP A 75 -8.91 5.08 -0.71
C ASP A 75 -10.30 5.76 -0.75
N ASN A 76 -10.31 7.09 -0.85
CA ASN A 76 -11.54 7.89 -0.94
C ASN A 76 -12.39 7.62 -2.21
N GLN A 77 -11.84 6.93 -3.20
CA GLN A 77 -12.54 6.46 -4.41
C GLN A 77 -13.04 5.02 -4.28
N GLY A 78 -12.85 4.39 -3.11
CA GLY A 78 -13.24 3.00 -2.86
C GLY A 78 -12.27 1.97 -3.46
N ASN A 79 -11.14 2.41 -4.01
CA ASN A 79 -10.11 1.53 -4.57
C ASN A 79 -9.30 0.88 -3.44
N GLY A 80 -9.25 -0.45 -3.43
CA GLY A 80 -8.27 -1.20 -2.66
C GLY A 80 -6.96 -1.40 -3.44
N SER A 81 -5.92 -1.90 -2.76
CA SER A 81 -4.60 -2.20 -3.37
C SER A 81 -4.69 -3.08 -4.64
N ILE A 82 -5.67 -3.99 -4.70
CA ILE A 82 -5.89 -4.87 -5.85
C ILE A 82 -6.35 -4.10 -7.11
N HIS A 83 -7.10 -3.00 -6.97
CA HIS A 83 -7.49 -2.17 -8.12
C HIS A 83 -6.26 -1.58 -8.82
N TYR A 84 -5.33 -1.05 -8.03
CA TYR A 84 -4.10 -0.47 -8.55
C TYR A 84 -3.20 -1.51 -9.21
N ALA A 85 -3.10 -2.70 -8.63
CA ALA A 85 -2.35 -3.80 -9.22
C ALA A 85 -2.96 -4.26 -10.56
N THR A 86 -4.30 -4.37 -10.65
CA THR A 86 -4.96 -4.79 -11.90
C THR A 86 -4.87 -3.73 -12.99
N VAL A 87 -5.18 -2.47 -12.70
CA VAL A 87 -5.16 -1.39 -13.71
C VAL A 87 -3.76 -1.23 -14.34
N ASN A 88 -2.70 -1.54 -13.59
CA ASN A 88 -1.31 -1.50 -14.05
C ASN A 88 -0.76 -2.87 -14.49
N CYS A 89 -1.60 -3.90 -14.60
CA CYS A 89 -1.24 -5.24 -15.09
C CYS A 89 -0.10 -5.93 -14.29
N HIS A 90 -0.14 -5.84 -12.96
CA HIS A 90 0.87 -6.41 -12.08
C HIS A 90 0.46 -7.78 -11.52
N ASP A 91 0.41 -8.80 -12.37
CA ASP A 91 -0.07 -10.16 -12.05
C ASP A 91 0.55 -10.78 -10.79
N SER A 92 1.85 -10.58 -10.57
CA SER A 92 2.54 -11.11 -9.39
C SER A 92 2.07 -10.43 -8.10
N VAL A 93 1.78 -9.12 -8.15
CA VAL A 93 1.19 -8.39 -7.03
C VAL A 93 -0.25 -8.85 -6.81
N ILE A 94 -1.03 -8.99 -7.88
CA ILE A 94 -2.43 -9.47 -7.80
C ILE A 94 -2.49 -10.81 -7.09
N LYS A 95 -1.67 -11.78 -7.51
CA LYS A 95 -1.59 -13.11 -6.88
C LYS A 95 -1.25 -13.01 -5.39
N GLN A 96 -0.33 -12.12 -5.03
CA GLN A 96 0.07 -11.93 -3.63
C GLN A 96 -1.03 -11.26 -2.80
N LEU A 97 -1.73 -10.26 -3.33
CA LEU A 97 -2.86 -9.65 -2.63
C LEU A 97 -3.99 -10.67 -2.41
N ILE A 98 -4.29 -11.51 -3.41
CA ILE A 98 -5.29 -12.58 -3.30
C ILE A 98 -4.89 -13.61 -2.24
N SER A 99 -3.61 -14.02 -2.18
CA SER A 99 -3.15 -14.99 -1.18
C SER A 99 -3.26 -14.48 0.25
N TYR A 100 -3.25 -13.15 0.44
CA TYR A 100 -3.50 -12.47 1.72
C TYR A 100 -4.97 -12.04 1.92
N GLY A 101 -5.89 -12.47 1.06
CA GLY A 101 -7.33 -12.29 1.27
C GLY A 101 -7.91 -11.00 0.67
N ALA A 102 -7.26 -10.39 -0.32
CA ALA A 102 -7.87 -9.30 -1.08
C ALA A 102 -9.16 -9.77 -1.77
N ASP A 103 -10.22 -8.97 -1.67
CA ASP A 103 -11.50 -9.25 -2.31
C ASP A 103 -11.42 -8.91 -3.81
N ILE A 104 -11.48 -9.94 -4.66
CA ILE A 104 -11.45 -9.81 -6.11
C ILE A 104 -12.74 -9.17 -6.68
N LYS A 105 -13.84 -9.16 -5.90
CA LYS A 105 -15.13 -8.55 -6.29
C LYS A 105 -15.35 -7.19 -5.65
N LEU A 106 -14.29 -6.61 -5.06
CA LEU A 106 -14.36 -5.34 -4.39
C LEU A 106 -14.79 -4.24 -5.37
N LYS A 107 -15.97 -3.65 -5.23
CA LYS A 107 -16.37 -2.50 -6.07
C LYS A 107 -15.82 -1.20 -5.54
N ASN A 108 -15.20 -0.41 -6.41
CA ASN A 108 -14.92 1.00 -6.14
C ASN A 108 -16.19 1.87 -6.32
N ASN A 109 -16.08 3.18 -6.10
CA ASN A 109 -17.21 4.11 -6.15
C ASN A 109 -17.86 4.23 -7.53
N ASP A 110 -17.11 3.92 -8.60
CA ASP A 110 -17.62 3.89 -9.98
C ASP A 110 -18.26 2.54 -10.35
N GLY A 111 -18.25 1.57 -9.42
CA GLY A 111 -18.79 0.23 -9.61
C GLY A 111 -17.87 -0.73 -10.34
N PHE A 112 -16.60 -0.36 -10.57
CA PHE A 112 -15.60 -1.25 -11.15
C PHE A 112 -15.15 -2.30 -10.14
N GLU A 113 -15.18 -3.56 -10.55
CA GLU A 113 -14.52 -4.68 -9.86
C GLU A 113 -13.07 -4.78 -10.38
N PRO A 114 -12.09 -5.14 -9.53
CA PRO A 114 -10.70 -5.18 -9.92
C PRO A 114 -10.38 -6.36 -10.84
N ILE A 115 -11.17 -7.44 -10.85
CA ILE A 115 -10.98 -8.62 -11.72
C ILE A 115 -12.34 -9.18 -12.13
#